data_AF-A0A7K4IBH0-F1
#
_entry.id   AF-A0A7K4IBH0-F1
#
_cell.length_a   1.000
_cell.length_b   1.000
_cell.length_c   1.000
_cell.angle_alpha   90.00
_cell.angle_beta   90.00
_cell.angle_gamma   90.00
#
_symmetry.space_group_name_H-M   'P 1'
#
loop_
_entity.id
_entity.type
_entity.pdbx_description
1 polymer ?
#
loop_
_entity_poly.entity_id
_entity_poly.type
_entity_poly.pdbx_seq_one_letter_code
_entity_poly.pdbx_strand_id
1 'polypeptide(L)'
;MSNITLVCYGTRYGSTAEVAAEIAKTIEESGGAVEVVDLKKTKPSRPVSEYSLVVVGTGIQAGKWTKEPAKFLKDNAGSLAGTKVALFVVCGYAANPVKCSEAQSEYLDKVVASYPSVSFIKTGLFGGVFDFTKYNMAVKTIIKMMVWQQSGAQPPEKIDFRDWDKIREWARSLVLS
;
A
#
# COMPACT_ATOMS: atom_id res chain seq x y z
N MET A 1 -25.42 5.12 11.20
CA MET A 1 -24.20 4.29 11.23
C MET A 1 -23.01 5.22 11.01
N SER A 2 -22.01 5.19 11.88
CA SER A 2 -20.79 6.00 11.71
C SER A 2 -20.07 5.55 10.44
N ASN A 3 -19.85 6.48 9.50
CA ASN A 3 -19.26 6.23 8.19
C ASN A 3 -17.73 6.12 8.32
N ILE A 4 -17.26 5.09 9.02
CA ILE A 4 -15.84 4.90 9.33
C ILE A 4 -15.15 4.04 8.27
N THR A 5 -14.01 4.53 7.79
CA THR A 5 -13.11 3.82 6.89
C THR A 5 -12.02 3.10 7.69
N LEU A 6 -11.75 1.83 7.38
CA LEU A 6 -10.57 1.14 7.87
C LEU A 6 -9.42 1.33 6.87
N VAL A 7 -8.29 1.85 7.30
CA VAL A 7 -7.02 1.81 6.55
C VAL A 7 -6.09 0.84 7.24
N CYS A 8 -6.03 -0.39 6.74
CA CYS A 8 -5.14 -1.43 7.30
C CYS A 8 -3.97 -1.70 6.36
N TYR A 9 -2.78 -1.95 6.90
CA TYR A 9 -1.59 -2.12 6.07
C TYR A 9 -0.56 -3.08 6.65
N GLY A 10 0.35 -3.51 5.78
CA GLY A 10 1.58 -4.23 6.13
C GLY A 10 2.80 -3.50 5.57
N THR A 11 3.83 -3.33 6.41
CA THR A 11 5.06 -2.65 6.02
C THR A 11 6.30 -3.34 6.59
N ARG A 12 7.42 -3.26 5.87
CA ARG A 12 8.73 -3.74 6.33
C ARG A 12 9.64 -2.63 6.81
N TYR A 13 9.76 -1.55 6.04
CA TYR A 13 10.69 -0.44 6.28
C TYR A 13 10.00 0.90 6.54
N GLY A 14 8.66 0.92 6.63
CA GLY A 14 7.88 2.09 7.02
C GLY A 14 7.26 2.88 5.87
N SER A 15 7.74 2.73 4.62
CA SER A 15 7.21 3.49 3.48
C SER A 15 5.69 3.33 3.29
N THR A 16 5.17 2.10 3.42
CA THR A 16 3.72 1.83 3.34
C THR A 16 2.95 2.42 4.52
N ALA A 17 3.55 2.46 5.72
CA ALA A 17 2.90 3.07 6.88
C ALA A 17 2.73 4.58 6.70
N GLU A 18 3.75 5.26 6.16
CA GLU A 18 3.67 6.68 5.85
C GLU A 18 2.63 6.97 4.77
N VAL A 19 2.51 6.12 3.74
CA VAL A 19 1.45 6.24 2.72
C VAL A 19 0.06 5.99 3.32
N ALA A 20 -0.09 4.98 4.19
CA ALA A 20 -1.34 4.71 4.89
C ALA A 20 -1.78 5.88 5.77
N ALA A 21 -0.83 6.49 6.49
CA ALA A 21 -1.09 7.67 7.32
C ALA A 21 -1.54 8.87 6.48
N GLU A 22 -0.93 9.11 5.31
CA GLU A 22 -1.34 10.18 4.41
C GLU A 22 -2.74 9.94 3.82
N ILE A 23 -3.06 8.70 3.44
CA ILE A 23 -4.41 8.33 2.97
C ILE A 23 -5.44 8.61 4.07
N ALA A 24 -5.18 8.16 5.29
CA ALA A 24 -6.07 8.38 6.43
C ALA A 24 -6.29 9.87 6.69
N LYS A 25 -5.20 10.64 6.79
CA LYS A 25 -5.24 12.10 6.96
C LYS A 25 -6.07 12.78 5.87
N THR A 26 -5.90 12.36 4.62
CA THR A 26 -6.63 12.95 3.49
C THR A 26 -8.14 12.66 3.56
N ILE A 27 -8.53 11.47 4.00
CA ILE A 27 -9.93 11.11 4.19
C ILE A 27 -10.53 11.90 5.36
N GLU A 28 -9.79 12.06 6.46
CA GLU A 28 -10.20 12.88 7.62
C GLU A 28 -10.36 14.36 7.25
N GLU A 29 -9.43 14.93 6.48
CA GLU A 29 -9.53 16.29 5.94
C GLU A 29 -10.75 16.47 5.01
N SER A 30 -11.24 15.38 4.43
CA SER A 30 -12.47 15.36 3.62
C SER A 30 -13.74 15.13 4.45
N GLY A 31 -13.63 15.12 5.80
CA GLY A 31 -14.75 14.95 6.73
C GLY A 31 -15.10 13.49 7.08
N GLY A 32 -14.30 12.52 6.62
CA GLY A 32 -14.48 11.10 6.96
C GLY A 32 -13.91 10.76 8.35
N ALA A 33 -14.37 9.64 8.92
CA ALA A 33 -13.74 9.04 10.10
C ALA A 33 -12.86 7.86 9.65
N VAL A 34 -11.66 7.72 10.23
CA VAL A 34 -10.71 6.67 9.84
C VAL A 34 -10.18 5.92 11.06
N GLU A 35 -10.04 4.60 10.91
CA GLU A 35 -9.23 3.78 11.80
C GLU A 35 -8.00 3.28 11.03
N VAL A 36 -6.80 3.50 11.57
CA VAL A 36 -5.54 3.06 10.95
C VAL A 36 -4.96 1.86 11.70
N VAL A 37 -4.68 0.77 10.98
CA VAL A 37 -4.23 -0.50 11.57
C VAL A 37 -2.97 -1.03 10.89
N ASP A 38 -1.88 -1.14 11.65
CA ASP A 38 -0.74 -1.98 11.28
C ASP A 38 -1.08 -3.45 11.57
N LEU A 39 -1.36 -4.23 10.52
CA LEU A 39 -1.78 -5.63 10.60
C LEU A 39 -0.72 -6.55 11.20
N LYS A 40 0.53 -6.09 11.31
CA LYS A 40 1.59 -6.82 12.02
C LYS A 40 1.46 -6.69 13.54
N LYS A 41 0.88 -5.59 14.03
CA LYS A 41 0.84 -5.24 15.46
C LYS A 41 -0.50 -5.48 16.10
N THR A 42 -1.58 -5.18 15.39
CA THR A 42 -2.93 -5.23 15.95
C THR A 42 -3.98 -5.62 14.91
N LYS A 43 -5.19 -5.88 15.37
CA LYS A 43 -6.38 -6.14 14.55
C LYS A 43 -7.30 -4.91 14.55
N PRO A 44 -8.20 -4.79 13.55
CA PRO A 44 -9.24 -3.77 13.56
C PRO A 44 -10.13 -3.88 14.81
N SER A 45 -10.61 -2.73 15.28
CA SER A 45 -11.42 -2.60 16.50
C SER A 45 -12.82 -3.20 16.41
N ARG A 46 -13.31 -3.43 15.18
CA ARG A 46 -14.63 -4.00 14.88
C ARG A 46 -14.56 -4.97 13.68
N PRO A 47 -15.58 -5.81 13.46
CA PRO A 47 -15.69 -6.63 12.25
C PRO A 47 -15.58 -5.80 10.97
N VAL A 48 -14.93 -6.34 9.94
CA VAL A 48 -14.70 -5.61 8.67
C VAL A 48 -15.99 -5.18 7.98
N SER A 49 -17.08 -5.91 8.20
CA SER A 49 -18.42 -5.63 7.66
C SER A 49 -19.10 -4.40 8.28
N GLU A 50 -18.55 -3.85 9.37
CA GLU A 50 -19.09 -2.63 10.01
C GLU A 50 -18.42 -1.34 9.50
N TYR A 51 -17.36 -1.45 8.70
CA TYR A 51 -16.78 -0.29 8.04
C TYR A 51 -17.51 -0.01 6.73
N SER A 52 -17.61 1.26 6.35
CA SER A 52 -18.18 1.63 5.05
C SER A 52 -17.20 1.42 3.89
N LEU A 53 -15.91 1.45 4.20
CA LEU A 53 -14.81 1.23 3.27
C LEU A 53 -13.64 0.56 4.01
N VAL A 54 -13.03 -0.44 3.37
CA VAL A 54 -11.78 -1.07 3.82
C VAL A 54 -10.69 -0.82 2.79
N VAL A 55 -9.67 -0.06 3.18
CA VAL A 55 -8.47 0.20 2.40
C VAL A 55 -7.37 -0.73 2.89
N VAL A 56 -6.90 -1.64 2.02
CA VAL A 56 -5.84 -2.60 2.33
C VAL A 56 -4.55 -2.21 1.62
N GLY A 57 -3.51 -1.90 2.41
CA GLY A 57 -2.21 -1.47 1.95
C GLY A 57 -1.11 -2.50 2.11
N THR A 58 -0.21 -2.61 1.14
CA THR A 58 0.95 -3.51 1.24
C THR A 58 2.21 -2.92 0.64
N GLY A 59 3.37 -3.30 1.18
CA GLY A 59 4.64 -3.14 0.49
C GLY A 59 4.97 -4.37 -0.37
N ILE A 60 5.76 -4.18 -1.43
CA ILE A 60 6.34 -5.30 -2.19
C ILE A 60 7.72 -5.65 -1.65
N GLN A 61 7.94 -6.92 -1.37
CA GLN A 61 9.20 -7.49 -0.90
C GLN A 61 9.52 -8.74 -1.70
N ALA A 62 10.67 -8.76 -2.38
CA ALA A 62 11.08 -9.87 -3.25
C ALA A 62 9.96 -10.32 -4.22
N GLY A 63 9.28 -9.34 -4.81
CA GLY A 63 8.21 -9.56 -5.79
C GLY A 63 6.89 -10.08 -5.20
N LYS A 64 6.65 -9.96 -3.89
CA LYS A 64 5.42 -10.42 -3.25
C LYS A 64 4.87 -9.38 -2.28
N TRP A 65 3.55 -9.44 -2.05
CA TRP A 65 2.89 -8.73 -0.95
C TRP A 65 3.52 -9.11 0.39
N THR A 66 3.51 -8.16 1.33
CA THR A 66 3.72 -8.51 2.74
C THR A 66 2.67 -9.53 3.23
N LYS A 67 3.07 -10.37 4.18
CA LYS A 67 2.29 -11.53 4.61
C LYS A 67 0.98 -11.12 5.27
N GLU A 68 1.01 -10.03 6.03
CA GLU A 68 -0.09 -9.61 6.90
C GLU A 68 -1.32 -9.13 6.10
N PRO A 69 -1.20 -8.21 5.11
CA PRO A 69 -2.32 -7.84 4.23
C PRO A 69 -2.85 -8.99 3.38
N ALA A 70 -1.95 -9.84 2.87
CA ALA A 70 -2.35 -11.01 2.08
C ALA A 70 -3.19 -12.00 2.91
N LYS A 71 -2.77 -12.24 4.16
CA LYS A 71 -3.54 -13.06 5.11
C LYS A 71 -4.85 -12.39 5.49
N PHE A 72 -4.85 -11.09 5.77
CA PHE A 72 -6.05 -10.34 6.11
C PHE A 72 -7.12 -10.45 5.02
N LEU A 73 -6.74 -10.24 3.75
CA LEU A 73 -7.67 -10.35 2.63
C LEU A 73 -8.24 -11.77 2.50
N LYS A 74 -7.38 -12.79 2.60
CA LYS A 74 -7.79 -14.20 2.56
C LYS A 74 -8.78 -14.54 3.68
N ASP A 75 -8.45 -14.19 4.91
CA ASP A 75 -9.21 -14.58 6.10
C ASP A 75 -10.56 -13.83 6.17
N ASN A 76 -10.68 -12.65 5.55
CA ASN A 76 -11.88 -11.81 5.58
C ASN A 76 -12.64 -11.77 4.24
N ALA A 77 -12.23 -12.53 3.21
CA ALA A 77 -12.82 -12.45 1.87
C ALA A 77 -14.35 -12.59 1.86
N GLY A 78 -14.90 -13.46 2.70
CA GLY A 78 -16.35 -13.62 2.86
C GLY A 78 -17.03 -12.37 3.46
N SER A 79 -16.49 -11.83 4.55
CA SER A 79 -17.02 -10.63 5.21
C SER A 79 -16.87 -9.36 4.37
N LEU A 80 -15.84 -9.31 3.52
CA LEU A 80 -15.60 -8.20 2.60
C LEU A 80 -16.51 -8.21 1.36
N ALA A 81 -17.30 -9.26 1.14
CA ALA A 81 -18.17 -9.34 -0.04
C ALA A 81 -19.24 -8.22 -0.08
N GLY A 82 -19.75 -7.83 1.09
CA GLY A 82 -20.71 -6.72 1.24
C GLY A 82 -20.08 -5.36 1.54
N THR A 83 -18.75 -5.26 1.58
CA THR A 83 -18.04 -4.04 1.99
C THR A 83 -17.20 -3.50 0.85
N LYS A 84 -17.23 -2.19 0.60
CA LYS A 84 -16.35 -1.57 -0.40
C LYS A 84 -14.89 -1.79 -0.01
N VAL A 85 -14.06 -2.27 -0.93
CA VAL A 85 -12.64 -2.50 -0.70
C VAL A 85 -11.80 -1.70 -1.69
N ALA A 86 -10.78 -1.00 -1.19
CA ALA A 86 -9.73 -0.42 -2.02
C ALA A 86 -8.39 -1.06 -1.69
N LEU A 87 -7.55 -1.28 -2.70
CA LEU A 87 -6.21 -1.82 -2.52
C LEU A 87 -5.18 -0.75 -2.85
N PHE A 88 -4.08 -0.70 -2.11
CA PHE A 88 -2.89 0.01 -2.58
C PHE A 88 -1.60 -0.76 -2.34
N VAL A 89 -0.68 -0.58 -3.27
CA VAL A 89 0.65 -1.19 -3.26
C VAL A 89 1.70 -0.10 -3.29
N VAL A 90 2.66 -0.20 -2.38
CA VAL A 90 3.87 0.63 -2.36
C VAL A 90 5.04 -0.23 -2.84
N CYS A 91 5.62 0.11 -3.97
CA CYS A 91 6.77 -0.61 -4.53
C CYS A 91 7.90 0.33 -4.95
N GLY A 92 9.14 -0.16 -4.82
CA GLY A 92 10.34 0.59 -5.23
C GLY A 92 10.55 0.68 -6.74
N TYR A 93 9.70 0.05 -7.56
CA TYR A 93 9.89 0.00 -9.01
C TYR A 93 9.37 1.23 -9.76
N ALA A 94 8.83 2.23 -9.06
CA ALA A 94 8.28 3.45 -9.66
C ALA A 94 9.31 4.32 -10.41
N ALA A 95 10.61 4.03 -10.31
CA ALA A 95 11.65 4.67 -11.11
C ALA A 95 11.70 4.20 -12.58
N ASN A 96 10.95 3.16 -12.96
CA ASN A 96 10.93 2.63 -14.33
C ASN A 96 9.48 2.51 -14.86
N PRO A 97 9.06 3.35 -15.82
CA PRO A 97 7.68 3.38 -16.32
C PRO A 97 7.22 2.09 -16.99
N VAL A 98 8.12 1.28 -17.56
CA VAL A 98 7.78 -0.05 -18.13
C VAL A 98 7.34 -1.02 -17.03
N LYS A 99 7.92 -0.89 -15.84
CA LYS A 99 7.63 -1.76 -14.69
C LYS A 99 6.35 -1.38 -13.94
N CYS A 100 5.79 -0.19 -14.19
CA CYS A 100 4.54 0.23 -13.55
C CYS A 100 3.34 -0.60 -14.04
N SER A 101 3.26 -0.88 -15.35
CA SER A 101 2.18 -1.70 -15.91
C SER A 101 2.27 -3.16 -15.43
N GLU A 102 3.48 -3.73 -15.43
CA GLU A 102 3.73 -5.07 -14.89
C GLU A 102 3.40 -5.15 -13.40
N ALA A 103 3.80 -4.15 -12.61
CA ALA A 103 3.51 -4.11 -11.17
C ALA A 103 2.01 -3.97 -10.87
N GLN A 104 1.27 -3.21 -11.67
CA GLN A 104 -0.20 -3.12 -11.57
C GLN A 104 -0.83 -4.51 -11.80
N SER A 105 -0.47 -5.16 -12.92
CA SER A 105 -1.01 -6.47 -13.25
C SER A 105 -0.65 -7.53 -12.20
N GLU A 106 0.62 -7.59 -11.81
CA GLU A 106 1.14 -8.62 -10.90
C GLU A 106 0.63 -8.47 -9.47
N TYR A 107 0.57 -7.24 -8.96
CA TYR A 107 0.33 -6.99 -7.54
C TYR A 107 -1.09 -6.52 -7.22
N LEU A 108 -1.87 -6.07 -8.20
CA LEU A 108 -3.23 -5.60 -7.96
C LEU A 108 -4.22 -6.44 -8.76
N ASP A 109 -4.09 -6.49 -10.09
CA ASP A 109 -5.12 -7.09 -10.94
C ASP A 109 -5.27 -8.60 -10.70
N LYS A 110 -4.15 -9.33 -10.57
CA LYS A 110 -4.16 -10.75 -10.18
C LYS A 110 -4.79 -10.99 -8.81
N VAL A 111 -4.57 -10.08 -7.85
CA VAL A 111 -5.16 -10.19 -6.51
C VAL A 111 -6.66 -9.98 -6.59
N VAL A 112 -7.12 -8.94 -7.28
CA VAL A 112 -8.55 -8.67 -7.51
C VAL A 112 -9.22 -9.89 -8.16
N ALA A 113 -8.62 -10.44 -9.22
CA ALA A 113 -9.14 -11.62 -9.92
C ALA A 113 -9.21 -12.87 -9.04
N SER A 114 -8.35 -12.99 -8.03
CA SER A 114 -8.33 -14.13 -7.10
C SER A 114 -9.44 -14.10 -6.05
N TYR A 115 -10.13 -12.96 -5.88
CA TYR A 115 -11.21 -12.79 -4.90
C TYR A 115 -12.46 -12.19 -5.56
N PRO A 116 -13.13 -12.91 -6.49
CA PRO A 116 -14.25 -12.39 -7.27
C PRO A 116 -15.48 -12.01 -6.43
N SER A 117 -15.59 -12.52 -5.20
CA SER A 117 -16.67 -12.17 -4.28
C SER A 117 -16.46 -10.84 -3.55
N VAL A 118 -15.26 -10.28 -3.55
CA VAL A 118 -14.92 -9.05 -2.83
C VAL A 118 -15.25 -7.83 -3.70
N SER A 119 -15.90 -6.82 -3.11
CA SER A 119 -16.30 -5.60 -3.80
C SER A 119 -15.13 -4.62 -3.92
N PHE A 120 -14.17 -4.91 -4.80
CA PHE A 120 -13.08 -3.99 -5.08
C PHE A 120 -13.56 -2.79 -5.89
N ILE A 121 -13.43 -1.59 -5.31
CA ILE A 121 -13.84 -0.34 -5.95
C ILE A 121 -12.68 0.42 -6.60
N LYS A 122 -11.45 0.21 -6.10
CA LYS A 122 -10.27 0.94 -6.61
C LYS A 122 -8.96 0.29 -6.23
N THR A 123 -7.96 0.47 -7.09
CA THR A 123 -6.57 0.08 -6.83
C THR A 123 -5.64 1.28 -6.95
N GLY A 124 -4.55 1.28 -6.20
CA GLY A 124 -3.55 2.36 -6.19
C GLY A 124 -2.13 1.81 -6.21
N LEU A 125 -1.33 2.23 -7.19
CA LEU A 125 0.09 1.88 -7.29
C LEU A 125 0.95 3.10 -7.02
N PHE A 126 1.74 3.04 -5.96
CA PHE A 126 2.57 4.15 -5.48
C PHE A 126 4.04 3.74 -5.40
N GLY A 127 4.92 4.73 -5.61
CA GLY A 127 6.36 4.57 -5.37
C GLY A 127 6.67 4.39 -3.89
N GLY A 128 7.80 3.76 -3.59
CA GLY A 128 8.31 3.60 -2.24
C GLY A 128 9.57 4.41 -1.97
N VAL A 129 10.03 4.36 -0.72
CA VAL A 129 11.31 4.95 -0.30
C VAL A 129 12.40 3.89 -0.26
N PHE A 130 13.54 4.21 -0.86
CA PHE A 130 14.80 3.54 -0.58
C PHE A 130 15.58 4.33 0.47
N ASP A 131 15.47 3.87 1.71
CA ASP A 131 16.20 4.43 2.84
C ASP A 131 17.38 3.52 3.18
N PHE A 132 18.57 3.90 2.74
CA PHE A 132 19.79 3.12 2.86
C PHE A 132 20.34 3.09 4.30
N THR A 133 19.74 3.86 5.21
CA THR A 133 20.06 3.81 6.66
C THR A 133 19.32 2.66 7.36
N LYS A 134 18.17 2.24 6.81
CA LYS A 134 17.31 1.18 7.38
C LYS A 134 17.66 -0.23 6.86
N TYR A 135 18.55 -0.34 5.89
CA TYR A 135 18.94 -1.62 5.29
C TYR A 135 20.18 -2.22 5.97
N ASN A 136 20.21 -3.56 6.04
CA ASN A 136 21.41 -4.26 6.47
C ASN A 136 22.56 -4.10 5.45
N MET A 137 23.81 -4.34 5.86
CA MET A 137 24.97 -4.10 5.00
C MET A 137 24.91 -4.85 3.66
N ALA A 138 24.41 -6.09 3.66
CA ALA A 138 24.29 -6.90 2.44
C ALA A 138 23.33 -6.27 1.41
N VAL A 139 22.13 -5.86 1.85
CA VAL A 139 21.15 -5.17 1.00
C VAL A 139 21.70 -3.82 0.53
N LYS A 140 22.39 -3.10 1.40
CA LYS A 140 23.03 -1.81 1.06
C LYS A 140 24.07 -1.98 -0.05
N THR A 141 24.90 -3.02 0.00
CA THR A 141 25.92 -3.30 -1.04
C THR A 141 25.29 -3.63 -2.39
N ILE A 142 24.27 -4.50 -2.41
CA ILE A 142 23.59 -4.90 -3.66
C ILE A 142 22.95 -3.68 -4.35
N ILE A 143 22.22 -2.86 -3.60
CA ILE A 143 21.54 -1.70 -4.18
C ILE A 143 22.56 -0.63 -4.62
N LYS A 144 23.63 -0.40 -3.86
CA LYS A 144 24.72 0.49 -4.28
C LYS A 144 25.37 0.06 -5.59
N MET A 145 25.61 -1.24 -5.78
CA MET A 145 26.12 -1.78 -7.04
C MET A 145 25.14 -1.54 -8.20
N MET A 146 23.85 -1.83 -8.00
CA MET A 146 22.83 -1.60 -9.04
C MET A 146 22.74 -0.13 -9.46
N VAL A 147 22.72 0.81 -8.50
CA VAL A 147 22.66 2.24 -8.80
C VAL A 147 23.93 2.72 -9.50
N TRP A 148 25.11 2.27 -9.03
CA TRP A 148 26.37 2.62 -9.67
C TRP A 148 26.45 2.10 -11.10
N GLN A 149 25.99 0.86 -11.34
CA GLN A 149 25.96 0.27 -12.68
C GLN A 149 24.99 1.01 -13.63
N GLN A 150 23.89 1.59 -13.12
CA GLN A 150 22.95 2.35 -13.93
C GLN A 150 23.34 3.82 -14.14
N SER A 151 23.93 4.47 -13.14
CA SER A 151 24.08 5.94 -13.10
C SER A 151 25.51 6.44 -13.00
N GLY A 152 26.48 5.57 -12.70
CA GLY A 152 27.87 5.96 -12.42
C GLY A 152 28.08 6.74 -11.11
N ALA A 153 27.01 7.06 -10.38
CA ALA A 153 27.06 7.85 -9.14
C ALA A 153 26.77 6.98 -7.90
N GLN A 154 27.25 7.43 -6.74
CA GLN A 154 26.83 6.86 -5.45
C GLN A 154 25.37 7.29 -5.18
N PRO A 155 24.46 6.35 -4.81
CA PRO A 155 23.11 6.73 -4.43
C PRO A 155 23.13 7.64 -3.18
N PRO A 156 22.26 8.66 -3.10
CA PRO A 156 22.04 9.39 -1.86
C PRO A 156 21.50 8.46 -0.77
N GLU A 157 21.60 8.88 0.50
CA GLU A 157 21.20 8.05 1.66
C GLU A 157 19.70 7.70 1.68
N LYS A 158 18.89 8.52 1.01
CA LYS A 158 17.46 8.30 0.84
C LYS A 158 17.05 8.70 -0.57
N ILE A 159 16.28 7.85 -1.24
CA ILE A 159 15.59 8.18 -2.49
C ILE A 159 14.11 7.94 -2.27
N ASP A 160 13.30 8.98 -2.49
CA ASP A 160 11.85 8.93 -2.33
C ASP A 160 11.18 8.98 -3.70
N PHE A 161 10.45 7.92 -4.06
CA PHE A 161 9.69 7.84 -5.31
C PHE A 161 8.18 8.07 -5.10
N ARG A 162 7.76 8.48 -3.90
CA ARG A 162 6.35 8.74 -3.62
C ARG A 162 5.93 10.06 -4.25
N ASP A 163 4.88 9.98 -5.05
CA ASP A 163 4.11 11.14 -5.48
C ASP A 163 2.96 11.37 -4.49
N TRP A 164 3.17 12.32 -3.59
CA TRP A 164 2.21 12.62 -2.52
C TRP A 164 0.92 13.25 -3.04
N ASP A 165 0.99 14.02 -4.12
CA ASP A 165 -0.22 14.60 -4.73
C ASP A 165 -1.08 13.51 -5.35
N LYS A 166 -0.46 12.56 -6.05
CA LYS A 166 -1.17 11.37 -6.57
C LYS A 166 -1.78 10.51 -5.46
N ILE A 167 -1.08 10.33 -4.34
CA ILE A 167 -1.61 9.59 -3.18
C ILE A 167 -2.85 10.30 -2.61
N ARG A 168 -2.77 11.62 -2.41
CA ARG A 168 -3.88 12.43 -1.91
C ARG A 168 -5.07 12.43 -2.87
N GLU A 169 -4.83 12.63 -4.16
CA GLU A 169 -5.88 12.58 -5.18
C GLU A 169 -6.61 11.23 -5.19
N TRP A 170 -5.84 10.14 -5.14
CA TRP A 170 -6.40 8.80 -5.02
C TRP A 170 -7.22 8.64 -3.74
N ALA A 171 -6.71 9.07 -2.59
CA ALA A 171 -7.44 8.99 -1.32
C ALA A 171 -8.76 9.78 -1.32
N ARG A 172 -8.77 11.02 -1.82
CA ARG A 172 -9.99 11.84 -1.94
C ARG A 172 -11.05 11.16 -2.79
N SER A 173 -10.62 10.52 -3.88
CA SER A 173 -11.54 9.82 -4.77
C SER A 173 -12.28 8.65 -4.12
N LEU A 174 -11.74 8.07 -3.03
CA LEU A 174 -12.40 6.98 -2.30
C LEU A 174 -13.62 7.46 -1.50
N VAL A 175 -13.61 8.72 -1.06
CA VAL A 175 -14.70 9.31 -0.26
C VAL A 175 -15.85 9.79 -1.16
N LEU A 176 -15.55 10.10 -2.42
CA LEU A 176 -16.51 10.59 -3.42
C LEU A 176 -17.22 9.48 -4.22
N SER A 177 -16.96 8.20 -3.90
CA SER A 177 -17.41 7.01 -4.66
C SER A 177 -18.44 6.16 -3.91
#